data_AF-A0A7X7RKJ8-F1
#
_entry.id   AF-A0A7X7RKJ8-F1
#
_cell.length_a   1.000
_cell.length_b   1.000
_cell.length_c   1.000
_cell.angle_alpha   90.00
_cell.angle_beta   90.00
_cell.angle_gamma   90.00
#
_symmetry.space_group_name_H-M   'P 1'
#
loop_
_entity.id
_entity.type
_entity.pdbx_description
1 polymer ?
#
loop_
_entity_poly.entity_id
_entity_poly.type
_entity_poly.pdbx_seq_one_letter_code
_entity_poly.pdbx_strand_id
1 'polypeptide(L)'
;AALVQGLASLFGFWLVGVPAAFFLAVISSFCAIIPFVGTALVWVPVAVYLLCAGRINAAIFICAWGILVVANIDGLVRPWLMSGGKANLSFGVLFFAILGGLQTYGLLGIVYGPILAGIFITCLSIFAQKYKRS
;
A
#
# COMPACT_ATOMS: atom_id res chain seq x y z
N ALA A 1 -5.09 5.89 -5.76
CA ALA A 1 -3.89 5.07 -5.48
C ALA A 1 -2.93 5.10 -6.66
N ALA A 2 -3.27 4.53 -7.83
CA ALA A 2 -2.37 4.45 -8.99
C ALA A 2 -1.75 5.79 -9.43
N LEU A 3 -2.53 6.88 -9.50
CA LEU A 3 -2.02 8.22 -9.83
C LEU A 3 -0.96 8.73 -8.83
N VAL A 4 -1.22 8.55 -7.53
CA VAL A 4 -0.29 8.96 -6.46
C VAL A 4 0.97 8.08 -6.49
N GLN A 5 0.81 6.79 -6.77
CA GLN A 5 1.90 5.83 -6.95
C GLN A 5 2.83 6.25 -8.10
N GLY A 6 2.25 6.53 -9.27
CA GLY A 6 3.00 6.98 -10.44
C GLY A 6 3.76 8.26 -10.19
N LEU A 7 3.13 9.25 -9.56
CA LEU A 7 3.79 10.52 -9.23
C LEU A 7 4.95 10.33 -8.24
N ALA A 8 4.76 9.50 -7.20
CA ALA A 8 5.82 9.22 -6.23
C ALA A 8 6.98 8.43 -6.83
N SER A 9 6.70 7.45 -7.70
CA SER A 9 7.73 6.71 -8.43
C SER A 9 8.46 7.62 -9.43
N LEU A 10 7.73 8.49 -10.14
CA LEU A 10 8.32 9.46 -11.05
C LEU A 10 9.28 10.39 -10.33
N PHE A 11 8.87 10.92 -9.18
CA PHE A 11 9.70 11.82 -8.38
C PHE A 11 11.00 11.14 -7.90
N GLY A 12 10.91 9.90 -7.42
CA GLY A 12 12.08 9.12 -7.01
C GLY A 12 13.04 8.83 -8.16
N PHE A 13 12.52 8.42 -9.33
CA PHE A 13 13.34 8.15 -10.51
C PHE A 13 13.93 9.42 -11.15
N TRP A 14 13.19 10.53 -11.10
CA TRP A 14 13.65 11.82 -11.60
C TRP A 14 14.78 12.38 -10.75
N LEU A 15 14.69 12.30 -9.42
CA LEU A 15 15.75 12.72 -8.50
C LEU A 15 17.08 12.00 -8.74
N VAL A 16 17.02 10.73 -9.09
CA VAL A 16 18.21 9.92 -9.38
C VAL A 16 18.71 10.11 -10.81
N GLY A 17 17.91 10.71 -11.69
CA GLY A 17 18.23 10.89 -13.09
C GLY A 17 18.27 9.56 -13.85
N VAL A 18 17.33 8.65 -13.56
CA VAL A 18 17.22 7.39 -14.29
C VAL A 18 16.75 7.69 -15.72
N PRO A 19 17.44 7.20 -16.77
CA PRO A 19 16.95 7.34 -18.14
C PRO A 19 15.57 6.66 -18.27
N ALA A 20 14.63 7.33 -18.94
CA ALA A 20 13.23 6.90 -19.07
C ALA A 20 12.40 6.84 -17.76
N ALA A 21 12.72 7.68 -16.76
CA ALA A 21 11.96 7.82 -15.51
C ALA A 21 10.43 7.91 -15.69
N PHE A 22 9.96 8.65 -16.72
CA PHE A 22 8.54 8.77 -17.04
C PHE A 22 7.91 7.44 -17.45
N PHE A 23 8.58 6.66 -18.29
CA PHE A 23 8.10 5.36 -18.74
C PHE A 23 8.04 4.35 -17.60
N LEU A 24 9.08 4.31 -16.75
CA LEU A 24 9.14 3.46 -15.56
C LEU A 24 8.07 3.83 -14.52
N ALA A 25 7.74 5.11 -14.38
CA ALA A 25 6.67 5.56 -13.52
C ALA A 25 5.28 5.15 -14.02
N VAL A 26 5.06 5.20 -15.34
CA VAL A 26 3.82 4.68 -15.96
C VAL A 26 3.69 3.18 -15.70
N ILE A 27 4.75 2.40 -15.90
CA ILE A 27 4.76 0.97 -15.58
C ILE A 27 4.47 0.75 -14.09
N SER A 28 5.05 1.56 -13.19
CA SER A 28 4.78 1.49 -11.75
C SER A 28 3.31 1.74 -11.43
N SER A 29 2.65 2.68 -12.12
CA SER A 29 1.20 2.93 -11.98
C SER A 29 0.35 1.74 -12.42
N PHE A 30 0.73 1.04 -13.49
CA PHE A 30 0.03 -0.19 -13.90
C PHE A 30 0.27 -1.33 -12.90
N CYS A 31 1.50 -1.48 -12.42
CA CYS A 31 1.85 -2.46 -11.40
C CYS A 31 1.19 -2.18 -10.04
N ALA A 32 0.77 -0.94 -9.75
CA ALA A 32 0.03 -0.56 -8.54
C ALA A 32 -1.32 -1.29 -8.35
N ILE A 33 -1.78 -2.05 -9.37
CA ILE A 33 -2.92 -2.95 -9.24
C ILE A 33 -2.65 -4.03 -8.18
N ILE A 34 -1.41 -4.50 -8.08
CA ILE A 34 -0.95 -5.47 -7.08
C ILE A 34 -0.18 -4.69 -6.00
N PRO A 35 -0.81 -4.39 -4.85
CA PRO A 35 -0.19 -3.57 -3.80
C PRO A 35 1.04 -4.27 -3.22
N PHE A 36 2.04 -3.49 -2.78
CA PHE A 36 3.32 -3.93 -2.21
C PHE A 36 4.24 -4.72 -3.16
N VAL A 37 3.72 -5.71 -3.88
CA VAL A 37 4.50 -6.59 -4.76
C VAL A 37 4.73 -5.95 -6.13
N GLY A 38 3.71 -5.31 -6.70
CA GLY A 38 3.79 -4.75 -8.05
C GLY A 38 4.78 -3.58 -8.14
N THR A 39 4.79 -2.68 -7.15
CA THR A 39 5.74 -1.56 -7.12
C THR A 39 7.16 -2.00 -6.80
N ALA A 40 7.34 -2.98 -5.90
CA ALA A 40 8.65 -3.59 -5.65
C ALA A 40 9.27 -4.16 -6.92
N LEU A 41 8.45 -4.75 -7.79
CA LEU A 41 8.88 -5.28 -9.07
C LEU A 41 9.46 -4.23 -10.02
N VAL A 42 9.19 -2.94 -9.81
CA VAL A 42 9.68 -1.86 -10.67
C VAL A 42 10.90 -1.16 -10.08
N TRP A 43 10.89 -0.81 -8.78
CA TRP A 43 12.03 -0.10 -8.19
C TRP A 43 13.23 -1.01 -7.89
N VAL A 44 13.01 -2.31 -7.63
CA VAL A 44 14.11 -3.27 -7.38
C VAL A 44 15.03 -3.44 -8.60
N PRO A 45 14.51 -3.71 -9.83
CA PRO A 45 15.36 -3.75 -11.02
C PRO A 45 16.07 -2.42 -11.30
N VAL A 46 15.42 -1.29 -11.02
CA VAL A 46 16.01 0.05 -11.18
C VAL A 46 17.18 0.24 -10.21
N ALA A 47 17.04 -0.19 -8.95
CA ALA A 47 18.12 -0.17 -7.97
C ALA A 47 19.30 -1.04 -8.42
N VAL A 48 19.03 -2.25 -8.93
CA VAL A 48 20.06 -3.15 -9.47
C VAL A 48 20.76 -2.52 -10.67
N TYR A 49 20.01 -1.91 -11.59
CA TYR A 49 20.58 -1.20 -12.74
C TYR A 49 21.52 -0.07 -12.30
N LEU A 50 21.14 0.72 -11.29
CA LEU A 50 21.97 1.80 -10.74
C LEU A 50 23.24 1.29 -10.05
N LEU A 51 23.18 0.13 -9.40
CA LEU A 51 24.36 -0.55 -8.85
C LEU A 51 25.31 -0.99 -9.97
N CYS A 52 24.78 -1.62 -11.03
CA CYS A 52 25.58 -2.01 -12.19
C CYS A 52 26.18 -0.81 -12.93
N ALA A 53 25.51 0.34 -12.90
CA ALA A 53 26.02 1.61 -13.45
C ALA A 53 27.06 2.30 -12.54
N GLY A 54 27.46 1.70 -11.41
CA GLY A 54 28.44 2.25 -10.47
C GLY A 54 27.92 3.41 -9.61
N ARG A 55 26.62 3.74 -9.69
CA ARG A 55 26.01 4.87 -8.96
C ARG A 55 25.41 4.38 -7.63
N ILE A 56 26.28 3.98 -6.70
CA ILE A 56 25.90 3.36 -5.42
C ILE A 56 24.99 4.28 -4.59
N ASN A 57 25.30 5.58 -4.49
CA ASN A 57 24.50 6.55 -3.73
C ASN A 57 23.06 6.65 -4.24
N ALA A 58 22.89 6.59 -5.56
CA ALA A 58 21.59 6.63 -6.22
C ALA A 58 20.78 5.34 -6.01
N ALA A 59 21.45 4.18 -6.02
CA ALA A 59 20.80 2.90 -5.73
C ALA A 59 20.29 2.84 -4.29
N ILE A 60 21.11 3.28 -3.32
CA ILE A 60 20.72 3.36 -1.90
C ILE A 60 19.52 4.29 -1.74
N PHE A 61 19.54 5.46 -2.39
CA PHE A 61 18.43 6.41 -2.35
C PHE A 61 17.13 5.79 -2.88
N ILE A 62 17.17 5.11 -4.03
CA ILE A 62 15.98 4.50 -4.62
C ILE A 62 15.46 3.31 -3.80
N CYS A 63 16.34 2.51 -3.21
CA CYS A 63 15.93 1.47 -2.26
C CYS A 63 15.22 2.09 -1.04
N ALA A 64 15.80 3.13 -0.45
CA ALA A 64 15.20 3.84 0.68
C ALA A 64 13.85 4.47 0.30
N TRP A 65 13.77 5.13 -0.86
CA TRP A 65 12.54 5.74 -1.38
C TRP A 65 11.45 4.71 -1.68
N GLY A 66 11.82 3.58 -2.29
CA GLY A 66 10.92 2.48 -2.59
C GLY A 66 10.28 1.86 -1.34
N ILE A 67 11.07 1.66 -0.29
CA ILE A 67 10.61 1.08 0.97
C ILE A 67 9.84 2.10 1.81
N LEU A 68 10.33 3.33 1.95
CA LEU A 68 9.72 4.32 2.86
C LEU A 68 8.53 5.03 2.25
N VAL A 69 8.57 5.37 0.96
CA VAL A 69 7.52 6.17 0.31
C VAL A 69 6.60 5.26 -0.48
N VAL A 70 7.14 4.52 -1.46
CA VAL A 70 6.32 3.79 -2.43
C VAL A 70 5.55 2.64 -1.77
N ALA A 71 6.17 1.85 -0.89
CA ALA A 71 5.47 0.77 -0.18
C ALA A 71 4.39 1.26 0.79
N ASN A 72 4.56 2.47 1.35
CA ASN A 72 3.60 3.05 2.28
C ASN A 72 2.39 3.68 1.57
N ILE A 73 2.54 4.10 0.30
CA ILE A 73 1.42 4.62 -0.49
C ILE A 73 0.31 3.59 -0.63
N ASP A 74 0.65 2.33 -0.88
CA ASP A 74 -0.33 1.23 -0.97
C ASP A 74 -1.10 1.02 0.34
N GLY A 75 -0.43 1.19 1.49
CA GLY A 75 -0.99 1.01 2.83
C GLY A 75 -1.81 2.20 3.34
N LEU A 76 -1.47 3.43 2.96
CA LEU A 76 -2.14 4.67 3.44
C LEU A 76 -3.20 5.18 2.48
N VAL A 77 -2.93 5.14 1.17
CA VAL A 77 -3.82 5.76 0.19
C VAL A 77 -5.09 4.94 0.02
N ARG A 78 -5.05 3.60 0.10
CA ARG A 78 -6.26 2.77 -0.01
C ARG A 78 -7.25 3.03 1.13
N PRO A 79 -6.86 2.97 2.42
CA PRO A 79 -7.74 3.30 3.53
C PRO A 79 -8.21 4.75 3.48
N TRP A 80 -7.34 5.71 3.12
CA TRP A 80 -7.73 7.13 3.05
C TRP A 80 -8.74 7.41 1.93
N LEU A 81 -8.56 6.80 0.74
CA LEU A 81 -9.54 6.91 -0.35
C LEU A 81 -10.88 6.26 0.01
N MET A 82 -10.85 5.16 0.77
CA MET A 82 -12.06 4.45 1.24
C MET A 82 -12.70 5.10 2.48
N SER A 83 -11.95 5.87 3.27
CA SER A 83 -12.44 6.51 4.50
C SER A 83 -13.41 7.68 4.22
N GLY A 84 -13.56 8.11 2.97
CA GLY A 84 -14.58 9.07 2.55
C GLY A 84 -16.03 8.54 2.64
N GLY A 85 -16.24 7.25 2.94
CA GLY A 85 -17.57 6.65 3.01
C GLY A 85 -17.75 5.66 4.17
N LYS A 86 -18.12 6.17 5.35
CA LYS A 86 -18.97 5.47 6.35
C LYS A 86 -18.53 4.08 6.82
N ALA A 87 -17.27 3.89 7.20
CA ALA A 87 -16.87 2.77 8.05
C ALA A 87 -16.04 3.30 9.23
N ASN A 88 -16.72 4.00 10.15
CA ASN A 88 -16.15 4.34 11.45
C ASN A 88 -16.02 3.06 12.29
N LEU A 89 -15.06 2.19 11.98
CA LEU A 89 -14.57 1.27 13.00
C LEU A 89 -13.96 2.15 14.08
N SER A 90 -14.59 2.16 15.26
CA SER A 90 -14.03 2.84 16.42
C SER A 90 -12.61 2.33 16.65
N PHE A 91 -11.67 3.23 16.97
CA PHE A 91 -10.24 2.91 17.11
C PHE A 91 -9.97 1.67 17.99
N GLY A 92 -10.79 1.45 19.03
CA GLY A 92 -10.71 0.25 19.87
C GLY A 92 -10.95 -1.06 19.11
N VAL A 93 -11.91 -1.10 18.18
CA VAL A 93 -12.19 -2.31 17.38
C VAL A 93 -11.02 -2.62 16.46
N LEU A 94 -10.41 -1.60 15.86
CA LEU A 94 -9.23 -1.77 15.02
C LEU A 94 -8.05 -2.30 15.82
N PHE A 95 -7.83 -1.79 17.03
CA PHE A 95 -6.77 -2.23 17.93
C PHE A 95 -6.92 -3.71 18.30
N PHE A 96 -8.11 -4.13 18.72
CA PHE A 96 -8.38 -5.54 19.03
C PHE A 96 -8.31 -6.44 17.78
N ALA A 97 -8.75 -5.95 16.62
CA ALA A 97 -8.65 -6.69 15.38
C ALA A 97 -7.19 -6.94 14.98
N ILE A 98 -6.31 -5.95 15.14
CA ILE A 98 -4.87 -6.10 14.89
C ILE A 98 -4.24 -7.06 15.90
N LEU A 99 -4.53 -6.93 17.20
CA LEU A 99 -4.01 -7.84 18.22
C LEU A 99 -4.46 -9.30 18.00
N GLY A 100 -5.74 -9.50 17.73
CA GLY A 100 -6.30 -10.83 17.45
C GLY A 100 -5.74 -11.42 16.15
N GLY A 101 -5.60 -10.59 15.12
CA GLY A 101 -4.94 -10.98 13.87
C GLY A 101 -3.48 -11.37 14.09
N LEU A 102 -2.72 -10.57 14.86
CA LEU A 102 -1.32 -10.83 15.17
C LEU A 102 -1.13 -12.16 15.90
N GLN A 103 -2.03 -12.50 16.81
CA GLN A 103 -2.00 -13.77 17.55
C GLN A 103 -2.31 -14.98 16.67
N THR A 104 -3.20 -14.84 15.67
CA THR A 104 -3.66 -15.95 14.82
C THR A 104 -2.82 -16.14 13.56
N TYR A 105 -2.35 -15.06 12.94
CA TYR A 105 -1.65 -15.07 11.65
C TYR A 105 -0.23 -14.44 11.71
N GLY A 106 0.28 -14.11 12.90
CA GLY A 106 1.58 -13.46 13.06
C GLY A 106 1.61 -12.07 12.42
N LEU A 107 2.73 -11.66 11.84
CA LEU A 107 2.91 -10.31 11.27
C LEU A 107 1.88 -9.99 10.16
N LEU A 108 1.45 -10.99 9.38
CA LEU A 108 0.41 -10.83 8.35
C LEU A 108 -0.97 -10.54 8.96
N GLY A 109 -1.17 -10.90 10.22
CA GLY A 109 -2.35 -10.62 11.00
C GLY A 109 -2.69 -9.14 11.17
N ILE A 110 -1.71 -8.25 11.05
CA ILE A 110 -1.92 -6.79 11.08
C ILE A 110 -2.81 -6.34 9.91
N VAL A 111 -2.72 -7.02 8.77
CA VAL A 111 -3.52 -6.73 7.57
C VAL A 111 -4.84 -7.51 7.61
N TYR A 112 -4.78 -8.81 7.94
CA TYR A 112 -5.98 -9.67 7.94
C TYR A 112 -6.99 -9.29 9.03
N GLY A 113 -6.52 -8.84 10.20
CA GLY A 113 -7.36 -8.50 11.35
C GLY A 113 -8.42 -7.43 11.03
N PRO A 114 -8.02 -6.22 10.58
CA PRO A 114 -8.96 -5.17 10.19
C PRO A 114 -9.92 -5.58 9.07
N ILE A 115 -9.46 -6.38 8.10
CA ILE A 115 -10.28 -6.85 6.98
C ILE A 115 -11.40 -7.76 7.49
N LEU A 116 -11.06 -8.78 8.29
CA LEU A 116 -12.03 -9.70 8.88
C LEU A 116 -13.03 -8.98 9.79
N ALA A 117 -12.55 -8.05 10.63
CA ALA A 117 -13.40 -7.24 11.50
C ALA A 117 -14.38 -6.36 10.69
N GLY A 118 -13.91 -5.75 9.61
CA GLY A 118 -14.73 -4.95 8.70
C GLY A 118 -15.84 -5.78 8.04
N ILE A 119 -15.53 -6.98 7.56
CA ILE A 119 -16.51 -7.90 6.97
C ILE A 119 -17.56 -8.33 8.01
N PHE A 120 -17.12 -8.69 9.21
CA PHE A 120 -18.00 -9.12 10.29
C PHE A 120 -19.00 -8.02 10.70
N ILE A 121 -18.51 -6.79 10.88
CA ILE A 121 -19.35 -5.63 11.21
C ILE A 121 -20.30 -5.29 10.08
N THR A 122 -19.86 -5.43 8.83
CA THR A 122 -20.71 -5.21 7.65
C THR A 122 -21.83 -6.27 7.59
N CYS A 123 -21.52 -7.53 7.86
CA CYS A 123 -22.52 -8.58 7.92
C CYS A 123 -23.56 -8.31 9.04
N LEU A 124 -23.08 -7.92 10.22
CA LEU A 124 -23.93 -7.53 11.34
C LEU A 124 -24.80 -6.30 11.02
N SER A 125 -24.26 -5.29 10.33
CA SER A 125 -25.01 -4.08 10.00
C SER A 125 -26.13 -4.37 8.97
N ILE A 126 -25.87 -5.25 8.00
CA ILE A 126 -26.88 -5.73 7.05
C ILE A 126 -27.97 -6.52 7.79
N PHE A 127 -27.59 -7.42 8.70
CA PHE A 127 -28.54 -8.20 9.50
C PHE A 127 -29.40 -7.31 10.41
N ALA A 128 -28.77 -6.37 11.13
CA ALA A 128 -29.45 -5.42 11.99
C ALA A 128 -30.40 -4.50 11.20
N GLN A 129 -30.01 -4.06 10.00
CA GLN A 129 -30.90 -3.29 9.13
C GLN A 129 -32.10 -4.10 8.66
N LYS A 130 -31.91 -5.38 8.34
CA LYS A 130 -33.01 -6.26 7.92
C LYS A 130 -34.01 -6.51 9.04
N TYR A 131 -33.53 -6.66 10.28
CA TYR A 131 -34.40 -6.87 11.44
C TYR A 131 -35.11 -5.60 11.91
N LYS A 132 -34.48 -4.43 11.78
CA LYS A 132 -35.08 -3.13 12.16
C LYS A 132 -36.16 -2.65 11.18
N ARG A 133 -36.32 -3.31 10.03
CA ARG A 133 -37.27 -2.97 8.97
C ARG A 133 -38.46 -3.93 8.88
N SER A 134 -38.55 -4.89 9.81
CA SER A 134 -39.66 -5.83 9.98
C SER A 134 -40.36 -5.59 11.31
#